data_AF-A0A2H6H835-F1
#
_entry.id   AF-A0A2H6H835-F1
#
_cell.length_a   1.000
_cell.length_b   1.000
_cell.length_c   1.000
_cell.angle_alpha   90.00
_cell.angle_beta   90.00
_cell.angle_gamma   90.00
#
_symmetry.space_group_name_H-M   'P 1'
#
loop_
_entity.id
_entity.type
_entity.pdbx_description
1 polymer ?
#
loop_
_entity_poly.entity_id
_entity_poly.type
_entity_poly.pdbx_seq_one_letter_code
_entity_poly.pdbx_strand_id
1 'polypeptide(L)'
;MARKLTIVVLILAAAVGGWLFLRNQHGGTASPTSTSPPASAELPAFEKCAQCHGNLDKSLLAGDVARLPTFTHAAHSAVSTASCSRCHDPDTHGVTPPMDRCFACHGQTPAAFAPGRCTLCHSLASIPSPRSHADDWANQHGVGLQANAESCTLCHDTTQFCTSCHGVEMPHPAGWSTDAHALAYFETGAKTCARCHQLEASNSRDDCDGCHHPQGRVDVSWRVAHPKVVQTVGGSACFACHEPATCVRCHTTGEENLEADRSRYLGSHR
;
A
#
# COMPACT_ATOMS: atom_id res chain seq x y z
N MET A 1 26.08 -72.44 20.95
CA MET A 1 26.73 -73.04 19.77
C MET A 1 26.46 -72.14 18.57
N ALA A 2 27.50 -71.89 17.79
CA ALA A 2 27.60 -70.82 16.81
C ALA A 2 26.76 -71.03 15.54
N ARG A 3 26.33 -69.93 14.91
CA ARG A 3 26.68 -69.63 13.51
C ARG A 3 26.48 -68.15 13.16
N LYS A 4 27.60 -67.53 12.76
CA LYS A 4 27.74 -66.21 12.14
C LYS A 4 27.31 -66.27 10.65
N LEU A 5 27.33 -65.08 10.01
CA LEU A 5 27.49 -64.77 8.58
C LEU A 5 26.16 -64.69 7.77
N THR A 6 25.85 -63.67 6.96
CA THR A 6 26.62 -62.57 6.35
C THR A 6 25.64 -61.47 5.91
N ILE A 7 25.96 -60.19 6.10
CA ILE A 7 25.22 -59.07 5.49
C ILE A 7 25.76 -58.90 4.06
N VAL A 8 24.90 -59.09 3.05
CA VAL A 8 25.17 -58.75 1.65
C VAL A 8 24.54 -57.39 1.38
N VAL A 9 25.37 -56.38 1.15
CA VAL A 9 24.98 -55.06 0.65
C VAL A 9 24.74 -55.20 -0.87
N LEU A 10 23.49 -55.03 -1.30
CA LEU A 10 23.14 -54.85 -2.71
C LEU A 10 22.68 -53.41 -2.93
N ILE A 11 23.54 -52.63 -3.58
CA ILE A 11 23.20 -51.32 -4.14
C ILE A 11 22.48 -51.60 -5.46
N LEU A 12 21.18 -51.30 -5.51
CA LEU A 12 20.42 -51.24 -6.76
C LEU A 12 19.99 -49.79 -6.98
N ALA A 13 20.66 -49.14 -7.93
CA ALA A 13 20.20 -47.92 -8.55
C ALA A 13 19.11 -48.27 -9.58
N ALA A 14 17.90 -47.73 -9.39
CA ALA A 14 16.86 -47.76 -10.41
C ALA A 14 16.04 -46.46 -10.38
N ALA A 15 16.29 -45.66 -11.41
CA ALA A 15 15.48 -44.62 -12.05
C ALA A 15 14.15 -44.21 -11.38
N VAL A 16 14.13 -42.97 -10.89
CA VAL A 16 12.89 -42.20 -10.66
C VAL A 16 12.40 -41.69 -12.01
N GLY A 17 11.40 -42.37 -12.55
CA GLY A 17 10.60 -41.89 -13.67
C GLY A 17 9.44 -41.03 -13.17
N GLY A 18 9.32 -39.85 -13.77
CA GLY A 18 8.03 -39.20 -14.06
C GLY A 18 7.23 -38.66 -12.89
N TRP A 19 7.27 -37.35 -12.69
CA TRP A 19 6.06 -36.60 -12.40
C TRP A 19 6.06 -35.30 -13.19
N LEU A 20 5.11 -35.24 -14.13
CA LEU A 20 4.78 -34.05 -14.92
C LEU A 20 4.45 -32.90 -13.98
N PHE A 21 5.25 -31.83 -14.01
CA PHE A 21 4.79 -30.53 -13.54
C PHE A 21 3.92 -29.89 -14.64
N LEU A 22 2.61 -30.16 -14.56
CA LEU A 22 1.59 -29.27 -15.12
C LEU A 22 1.54 -28.02 -14.23
N ARG A 23 2.32 -27.00 -14.58
CA ARG A 23 2.18 -25.67 -13.99
C ARG A 23 0.89 -25.06 -14.58
N ASN A 24 -0.14 -25.07 -13.75
CA ASN A 24 -1.45 -24.52 -14.05
C ASN A 24 -1.34 -23.01 -14.29
N GLN A 25 -2.12 -22.57 -15.26
CA GLN A 25 -2.02 -21.29 -15.92
C GLN A 25 -2.85 -20.28 -15.13
N HIS A 26 -2.19 -19.40 -14.37
CA HIS A 26 -2.85 -18.19 -13.90
C HIS A 26 -2.99 -17.24 -15.09
N GLY A 27 -4.25 -17.00 -15.47
CA GLY A 27 -4.64 -16.07 -16.52
C GLY A 27 -4.15 -14.67 -16.21
N GLY A 28 -3.02 -14.31 -16.83
CA GLY A 28 -2.70 -12.92 -17.12
C GLY A 28 -3.60 -12.48 -18.26
N THR A 29 -4.54 -11.59 -17.96
CA THR A 29 -5.16 -10.77 -18.99
C THR A 29 -4.04 -10.08 -19.75
N ALA A 30 -3.94 -10.38 -21.05
CA ALA A 30 -2.94 -9.82 -21.93
C ALA A 30 -2.93 -8.29 -21.81
N SER A 31 -1.82 -7.73 -21.33
CA SER A 31 -1.50 -6.33 -21.57
C SER A 31 -1.55 -6.09 -23.07
N PRO A 32 -2.13 -4.98 -23.55
CA PRO A 32 -2.11 -4.67 -24.97
C PRO A 32 -0.64 -4.63 -25.39
N THR A 33 -0.26 -5.52 -26.30
CA THR A 33 0.99 -5.44 -27.05
C THR A 33 1.05 -4.06 -27.67
N SER A 34 1.86 -3.17 -27.10
CA SER A 34 2.28 -1.95 -27.78
C SER A 34 3.18 -2.40 -28.92
N THR A 35 2.59 -2.72 -30.07
CA THR A 35 3.34 -2.68 -31.32
C THR A 35 3.81 -1.25 -31.48
N SER A 36 5.08 -1.01 -31.16
CA SER A 36 5.75 0.25 -31.46
C SER A 36 5.52 0.53 -32.95
N PRO A 37 4.97 1.69 -33.32
CA PRO A 37 4.88 2.05 -34.72
C PRO A 37 6.30 2.05 -35.31
N PRO A 38 6.47 1.69 -36.59
CA PRO A 38 7.75 1.87 -37.27
C PRO A 38 8.16 3.32 -37.13
N ALA A 39 9.46 3.53 -36.87
CA ALA A 39 10.10 4.85 -36.83
C ALA A 39 9.73 5.63 -38.09
N SER A 40 8.66 6.41 -37.98
CA SER A 40 8.14 7.26 -39.01
C SER A 40 8.77 8.62 -38.73
N ALA A 41 9.54 9.06 -39.71
CA ALA A 41 10.28 10.31 -39.79
C ALA A 41 9.76 11.37 -38.80
N GLU A 42 10.62 11.67 -37.82
CA GLU A 42 10.45 12.79 -36.90
C GLU A 42 10.09 14.05 -37.70
N LEU A 43 8.96 14.67 -37.36
CA LEU A 43 8.66 16.00 -37.85
C LEU A 43 9.72 16.97 -37.29
N PRO A 44 10.51 17.67 -38.14
CA PRO A 44 11.71 18.39 -37.73
C PRO A 44 11.43 19.73 -37.02
N ALA A 45 10.25 19.91 -36.43
CA ALA A 45 9.82 21.22 -35.90
C ALA A 45 10.32 21.50 -34.46
N PHE A 46 10.86 20.50 -33.75
CA PHE A 46 11.28 20.67 -32.34
C PHE A 46 12.66 20.08 -32.03
N GLU A 47 13.50 19.87 -33.04
CA GLU A 47 14.69 19.02 -32.90
C GLU A 47 15.81 19.62 -32.03
N LYS A 48 15.77 20.89 -31.62
CA LYS A 48 16.78 21.39 -30.66
C LYS A 48 16.21 22.48 -29.75
N CYS A 49 15.70 22.09 -28.59
CA CYS A 49 15.33 23.00 -27.50
C CYS A 49 16.44 24.04 -27.19
N ALA A 50 17.70 23.63 -27.37
CA ALA A 50 18.89 24.47 -27.21
C ALA A 50 19.04 25.61 -28.24
N GLN A 51 18.32 25.58 -29.38
CA GLN A 51 18.30 26.68 -30.34
C GLN A 51 17.61 27.93 -29.75
N CYS A 52 16.60 27.74 -28.91
CA CYS A 52 15.95 28.83 -28.16
C CYS A 52 16.56 28.99 -26.76
N HIS A 53 17.01 27.90 -26.12
CA HIS A 53 17.65 27.92 -24.80
C HIS A 53 19.18 27.84 -24.89
N GLY A 54 19.84 28.96 -25.15
CA GLY A 54 21.31 29.04 -25.28
C GLY A 54 22.10 28.80 -23.98
N ASN A 55 21.45 28.80 -22.82
CA ASN A 55 22.03 28.38 -21.54
C ASN A 55 20.98 27.61 -20.72
N LEU A 56 21.09 26.28 -20.73
CA LEU A 56 20.15 25.37 -20.06
C LEU A 56 20.30 25.37 -18.53
N ASP A 57 21.45 25.81 -18.01
CA ASP A 57 21.73 25.86 -16.58
C ASP A 57 21.50 27.26 -15.97
N LYS A 58 20.97 28.21 -16.76
CA LYS A 58 20.80 29.61 -16.34
C LYS A 58 20.01 29.77 -15.04
N SER A 59 18.95 28.98 -14.84
CA SER A 59 18.14 29.02 -13.62
C SER A 59 18.91 28.53 -12.40
N LEU A 60 19.75 27.52 -12.56
CA LEU A 60 20.62 27.03 -11.49
C LEU A 60 21.67 28.09 -11.13
N LEU A 61 22.28 28.72 -12.13
CA LEU A 61 23.32 29.73 -11.96
C LEU A 61 22.78 31.07 -11.39
N ALA A 62 21.47 31.33 -11.46
CA ALA A 62 20.83 32.55 -10.98
C ALA A 62 20.54 32.58 -9.46
N GLY A 63 21.01 31.57 -8.70
CA GLY A 63 20.88 31.54 -7.23
C GLY A 63 19.86 30.55 -6.68
N ASP A 64 19.19 29.78 -7.53
CA ASP A 64 18.37 28.61 -7.12
C ASP A 64 19.24 27.35 -6.82
N VAL A 65 20.55 27.53 -6.67
CA VAL A 65 21.54 26.50 -6.27
C VAL A 65 21.21 25.78 -4.95
N ALA A 66 20.25 26.27 -4.18
CA ALA A 66 19.79 25.62 -2.95
C ALA A 66 19.10 24.27 -3.22
N ARG A 67 18.53 24.06 -4.42
CA ARG A 67 17.75 22.86 -4.72
C ARG A 67 18.57 21.74 -5.36
N LEU A 68 19.48 22.04 -6.29
CA LEU A 68 20.27 21.01 -7.01
C LEU A 68 21.72 21.47 -7.30
N PRO A 69 22.57 21.71 -6.28
CA PRO A 69 23.88 22.36 -6.45
C PRO A 69 24.87 21.65 -7.38
N THR A 70 24.65 20.38 -7.69
CA THR A 70 25.57 19.54 -8.47
C THR A 70 25.03 19.20 -9.87
N PHE A 71 23.78 19.54 -10.18
CA PHE A 71 23.16 19.19 -11.45
C PHE A 71 23.65 20.11 -12.57
N THR A 72 24.00 19.55 -13.73
CA THR A 72 24.22 20.32 -14.96
C THR A 72 23.67 19.55 -16.16
N HIS A 73 23.07 20.25 -17.12
CA HIS A 73 22.62 19.62 -18.37
C HIS A 73 23.79 19.02 -19.14
N ALA A 74 24.95 19.70 -19.15
CA ALA A 74 26.16 19.23 -19.82
C ALA A 74 26.60 17.85 -19.33
N ALA A 75 26.68 17.64 -18.01
CA ALA A 75 27.06 16.33 -17.45
C ALA A 75 26.06 15.22 -17.79
N HIS A 76 24.75 15.51 -17.73
CA HIS A 76 23.72 14.49 -18.01
C HIS A 76 23.61 14.14 -19.50
N SER A 77 23.78 15.14 -20.37
CA SER A 77 23.84 14.93 -21.83
C SER A 77 25.11 14.19 -22.28
N ALA A 78 26.18 14.20 -21.48
CA ALA A 78 27.43 13.49 -21.78
C ALA A 78 27.38 12.00 -21.41
N VAL A 79 26.63 11.64 -20.37
CA VAL A 79 26.52 10.26 -19.86
C VAL A 79 25.49 9.44 -20.64
N SER A 80 24.49 10.09 -21.23
CA SER A 80 23.42 9.40 -21.95
C SER A 80 23.18 10.05 -23.30
N THR A 81 22.97 9.24 -24.34
CA THR A 81 22.31 9.63 -25.59
C THR A 81 20.83 9.98 -25.37
N ALA A 82 20.45 10.35 -24.15
CA ALA A 82 19.08 10.64 -23.78
C ALA A 82 18.59 11.84 -24.56
N SER A 83 17.58 11.61 -25.40
CA SER A 83 16.73 12.69 -25.87
C SER A 83 16.22 13.52 -24.68
N CYS A 84 15.97 14.81 -24.90
CA CYS A 84 15.40 15.71 -23.89
C CYS A 84 14.12 15.13 -23.26
N SER A 85 13.38 14.33 -24.05
CA SER A 85 12.15 13.66 -23.64
C SER A 85 12.32 12.61 -22.53
N ARG A 86 13.57 12.20 -22.25
CA ARG A 86 13.86 11.24 -21.18
C ARG A 86 13.73 11.86 -19.79
N CYS A 87 13.94 13.17 -19.71
CA CYS A 87 13.78 13.93 -18.47
C CYS A 87 12.51 14.78 -18.49
N HIS A 88 12.20 15.44 -19.60
CA HIS A 88 11.07 16.35 -19.74
C HIS A 88 9.98 15.74 -20.61
N ASP A 89 8.72 16.05 -20.33
CA ASP A 89 7.65 15.71 -21.26
C ASP A 89 7.68 16.66 -22.47
N PRO A 90 7.42 16.19 -23.70
CA PRO A 90 7.37 17.04 -24.89
C PRO A 90 6.32 18.15 -24.71
N ASP A 91 6.56 19.30 -25.33
CA ASP A 91 5.68 20.49 -25.33
C ASP A 91 5.41 21.16 -23.97
N THR A 92 6.11 20.75 -22.90
CA THR A 92 6.02 21.40 -21.59
C THR A 92 7.09 22.48 -21.41
N HIS A 93 6.67 23.71 -21.10
CA HIS A 93 7.59 24.85 -20.87
C HIS A 93 7.83 25.06 -19.39
N GLY A 94 9.11 25.21 -19.00
CA GLY A 94 9.50 25.70 -17.67
C GLY A 94 9.16 24.77 -16.51
N VAL A 95 8.89 23.48 -16.76
CA VAL A 95 8.60 22.51 -15.72
C VAL A 95 9.87 21.80 -15.28
N THR A 96 10.13 21.84 -13.97
CA THR A 96 11.09 20.93 -13.34
C THR A 96 10.55 19.52 -13.47
N PRO A 97 11.34 18.57 -14.01
CA PRO A 97 10.87 17.20 -14.13
C PRO A 97 10.65 16.58 -12.75
N PRO A 98 9.70 15.65 -12.61
CA PRO A 98 9.50 14.94 -11.35
C PRO A 98 10.73 14.09 -11.00
N MET A 99 10.95 13.87 -9.71
CA MET A 99 12.15 13.20 -9.19
C MET A 99 12.31 11.76 -9.68
N ASP A 100 11.21 11.07 -10.00
CA ASP A 100 11.20 9.72 -10.57
C ASP A 100 12.01 9.62 -11.88
N ARG A 101 12.03 10.68 -12.70
CA ARG A 101 12.87 10.76 -13.91
C ARG A 101 14.35 10.69 -13.58
N CYS A 102 14.79 11.27 -12.46
CA CYS A 102 16.15 11.16 -11.98
C CYS A 102 16.45 9.74 -11.50
N PHE A 103 15.53 9.15 -10.73
CA PHE A 103 15.66 7.79 -10.18
C PHE A 103 15.54 6.67 -11.22
N ALA A 104 15.10 6.97 -12.45
CA ALA A 104 15.17 6.04 -13.58
C ALA A 104 16.61 5.62 -13.95
N CYS A 105 17.63 6.39 -13.52
CA CYS A 105 19.04 6.06 -13.69
C CYS A 105 19.82 6.11 -12.37
N HIS A 106 19.45 7.01 -11.46
CA HIS A 106 20.08 7.13 -10.16
C HIS A 106 19.43 6.19 -9.14
N GLY A 107 20.25 5.61 -8.26
CA GLY A 107 19.74 4.77 -7.19
C GLY A 107 20.62 4.81 -5.95
N GLN A 108 20.06 4.40 -4.83
CA GLN A 108 20.76 4.40 -3.53
C GLN A 108 21.53 3.10 -3.27
N THR A 109 21.40 2.11 -4.16
CA THR A 109 22.09 0.83 -4.04
C THR A 109 23.39 0.85 -4.84
N PRO A 110 24.43 0.11 -4.42
CA PRO A 110 25.67 -0.02 -5.18
C PRO A 110 25.49 -0.62 -6.58
N ALA A 111 24.38 -1.32 -6.82
CA ALA A 111 24.05 -1.94 -8.10
C ALA A 111 23.31 -1.02 -9.08
N ALA A 112 22.93 0.19 -8.65
CA ALA A 112 22.27 1.15 -9.53
C ALA A 112 23.21 1.63 -10.66
N PHE A 113 22.63 2.03 -11.79
CA PHE A 113 23.40 2.56 -12.93
C PHE A 113 24.25 3.78 -12.54
N ALA A 114 23.66 4.70 -11.78
CA ALA A 114 24.35 5.82 -11.16
C ALA A 114 24.11 5.79 -9.63
N PRO A 115 24.95 5.05 -8.87
CA PRO A 115 24.75 4.90 -7.42
C PRO A 115 25.06 6.20 -6.69
N GLY A 116 24.32 6.48 -5.63
CA GLY A 116 24.44 7.76 -4.94
C GLY A 116 23.77 7.82 -3.57
N ARG A 117 24.01 8.93 -2.87
CA ARG A 117 23.32 9.28 -1.62
C ARG A 117 22.42 10.49 -1.85
N CYS A 118 21.40 10.69 -1.03
CA CYS A 118 20.43 11.79 -1.15
C CYS A 118 21.11 13.16 -1.27
N THR A 119 22.22 13.36 -0.53
CA THR A 119 22.99 14.60 -0.52
C THR A 119 23.73 14.92 -1.81
N LEU A 120 23.79 13.99 -2.76
CA LEU A 120 24.39 14.26 -4.07
C LEU A 120 23.55 15.24 -4.86
N CYS A 121 22.23 15.18 -4.72
CA CYS A 121 21.32 16.04 -5.46
C CYS A 121 20.95 17.27 -4.64
N HIS A 122 20.53 17.12 -3.38
CA HIS A 122 20.06 18.22 -2.53
C HIS A 122 20.57 18.05 -1.09
N SER A 123 20.71 19.13 -0.33
CA SER A 123 20.98 19.05 1.12
C SER A 123 19.81 18.36 1.84
N LEU A 124 20.09 17.45 2.81
CA LEU A 124 19.04 16.82 3.63
C LEU A 124 18.19 17.84 4.40
N ALA A 125 18.80 18.95 4.83
CA ALA A 125 18.09 20.03 5.53
C ALA A 125 17.19 20.87 4.60
N SER A 126 17.23 20.59 3.30
CA SER A 126 16.63 21.43 2.26
C SER A 126 15.90 20.61 1.20
N ILE A 127 15.68 19.30 1.43
CA ILE A 127 14.94 18.46 0.48
C ILE A 127 13.53 19.04 0.36
N PRO A 128 13.13 19.50 -0.84
CA PRO A 128 11.78 20.03 -1.02
C PRO A 128 10.77 18.91 -0.83
N SER A 129 9.81 19.11 0.06
CA SER A 129 8.67 18.20 0.17
C SER A 129 7.84 18.25 -1.12
N PRO A 130 7.55 17.10 -1.76
CA PRO A 130 6.65 17.07 -2.89
C PRO A 130 5.25 17.54 -2.50
N ARG A 131 4.41 17.88 -3.50
CA ARG A 131 3.01 18.26 -3.28
C ARG A 131 2.20 17.23 -2.46
N SER A 132 2.63 15.97 -2.45
CA SER A 132 2.03 14.93 -1.62
C SER A 132 2.12 15.22 -0.12
N HIS A 133 3.07 16.05 0.33
CA HIS A 133 3.17 16.49 1.73
C HIS A 133 2.23 17.68 2.01
N ALA A 134 0.95 17.53 1.68
CA ALA A 134 -0.08 18.49 2.01
C ALA A 134 -0.57 18.30 3.47
N ASP A 135 -1.15 19.35 4.06
CA ASP A 135 -1.62 19.34 5.45
C ASP A 135 -2.67 18.25 5.73
N ASP A 136 -3.42 17.82 4.72
CA ASP A 136 -4.46 16.79 4.81
C ASP A 136 -4.02 15.42 4.25
N TRP A 137 -2.71 15.19 4.15
CA TRP A 137 -2.12 13.95 3.65
C TRP A 137 -2.75 12.70 4.28
N ALA A 138 -3.03 12.70 5.59
CA ALA A 138 -3.63 11.55 6.27
C ALA A 138 -4.94 11.08 5.63
N ASN A 139 -5.74 11.99 5.07
CA ASN A 139 -7.00 11.66 4.41
C ASN A 139 -6.84 11.38 2.90
N GLN A 140 -5.79 11.90 2.27
CA GLN A 140 -5.61 11.83 0.81
C GLN A 140 -4.56 10.81 0.34
N HIS A 141 -3.67 10.36 1.23
CA HIS A 141 -2.51 9.56 0.84
C HIS A 141 -2.87 8.23 0.17
N GLY A 142 -4.03 7.65 0.50
CA GLY A 142 -4.53 6.44 -0.15
C GLY A 142 -4.68 6.58 -1.67
N VAL A 143 -5.15 7.74 -2.14
CA VAL A 143 -5.27 8.04 -3.58
C VAL A 143 -3.88 8.14 -4.23
N GLY A 144 -2.94 8.81 -3.56
CA GLY A 144 -1.55 8.92 -4.02
C GLY A 144 -0.83 7.56 -4.10
N LEU A 145 -1.05 6.69 -3.12
CA LEU A 145 -0.51 5.33 -3.11
C LEU A 145 -1.07 4.46 -4.24
N GLN A 146 -2.37 4.56 -4.54
CA GLN A 146 -2.98 3.84 -5.66
C GLN A 146 -2.39 4.28 -7.01
N ALA A 147 -2.05 5.56 -7.16
CA ALA A 147 -1.45 6.08 -8.38
C ALA A 147 0.02 5.66 -8.53
N ASN A 148 0.83 5.81 -7.48
CA ASN A 148 2.25 5.44 -7.49
C ASN A 148 2.82 5.30 -6.07
N ALA A 149 2.66 4.12 -5.45
CA ALA A 149 3.22 3.84 -4.12
C ALA A 149 4.76 3.91 -4.06
N GLU A 150 5.43 3.52 -5.16
CA GLU A 150 6.89 3.52 -5.24
C GLU A 150 7.48 4.94 -5.14
N SER A 151 6.70 5.97 -5.52
CA SER A 151 7.14 7.37 -5.40
C SER A 151 7.53 7.77 -3.97
N CYS A 152 6.92 7.15 -2.95
CA CYS A 152 7.20 7.44 -1.55
C CYS A 152 8.50 6.77 -1.09
N THR A 153 8.77 5.55 -1.60
CA THR A 153 9.97 4.78 -1.25
C THR A 153 11.24 5.30 -1.92
N LEU A 154 11.09 6.20 -2.90
CA LEU A 154 12.21 6.95 -3.47
C LEU A 154 12.98 7.76 -2.40
N CYS A 155 12.27 8.26 -1.39
CA CYS A 155 12.84 9.11 -0.36
C CYS A 155 12.68 8.57 1.07
N HIS A 156 11.63 7.79 1.34
CA HIS A 156 11.31 7.32 2.69
C HIS A 156 11.40 5.80 2.82
N ASP A 157 11.85 5.30 3.98
CA ASP A 157 11.52 3.94 4.40
C ASP A 157 10.08 3.95 4.94
N THR A 158 9.16 3.40 4.15
CA THR A 158 7.72 3.51 4.40
C THR A 158 7.18 2.40 5.28
N THR A 159 7.94 1.33 5.56
CA THR A 159 7.40 0.14 6.24
C THR A 159 6.89 0.47 7.65
N GLN A 160 7.75 1.12 8.45
CA GLN A 160 7.39 1.53 9.81
C GLN A 160 6.44 2.73 9.83
N PHE A 161 6.58 3.63 8.86
CA PHE A 161 5.74 4.81 8.75
C PHE A 161 4.27 4.43 8.50
N CYS A 162 3.99 3.57 7.53
CA CYS A 162 2.63 3.11 7.23
C CYS A 162 2.03 2.40 8.44
N THR A 163 2.78 1.47 9.05
CA THR A 163 2.28 0.64 10.17
C THR A 163 2.08 1.41 11.48
N SER A 164 2.69 2.58 11.63
CA SER A 164 2.43 3.45 12.78
C SER A 164 0.96 3.90 12.86
N CYS A 165 0.34 4.12 11.69
CA CYS A 165 -1.04 4.58 11.56
C CYS A 165 -1.98 3.46 11.08
N HIS A 166 -1.53 2.60 10.17
CA HIS A 166 -2.29 1.45 9.69
C HIS A 166 -1.96 0.22 10.52
N GLY A 167 -2.88 -0.19 11.40
CA GLY A 167 -2.74 -1.41 12.20
C GLY A 167 -3.27 -2.67 11.52
N VAL A 168 -3.74 -2.53 10.28
CA VAL A 168 -4.40 -3.56 9.46
C VAL A 168 -3.97 -3.40 8.02
N GLU A 169 -4.12 -4.45 7.21
CA GLU A 169 -3.76 -4.41 5.79
C GLU A 169 -4.59 -3.37 5.03
N MET A 170 -3.89 -2.51 4.27
CA MET A 170 -4.47 -1.42 3.49
C MET A 170 -3.92 -1.40 2.05
N PRO A 171 -4.77 -1.19 1.02
CA PRO A 171 -6.23 -1.16 1.11
C PRO A 171 -6.77 -2.52 1.60
N HIS A 172 -7.92 -2.51 2.29
CA HIS A 172 -8.52 -3.77 2.72
C HIS A 172 -8.72 -4.72 1.53
N PRO A 173 -8.35 -6.00 1.65
CA PRO A 173 -8.50 -6.95 0.55
C PRO A 173 -9.98 -7.15 0.18
N ALA A 174 -10.23 -7.65 -1.03
CA ALA A 174 -11.58 -8.02 -1.44
C ALA A 174 -12.16 -9.09 -0.48
N GLY A 175 -13.40 -8.91 -0.03
CA GLY A 175 -14.04 -9.80 0.95
C GLY A 175 -13.60 -9.58 2.40
N TRP A 176 -12.77 -8.57 2.69
CA TRP A 176 -12.27 -8.32 4.05
C TRP A 176 -13.39 -8.18 5.09
N SER A 177 -14.49 -7.50 4.75
CA SER A 177 -15.62 -7.26 5.65
C SER A 177 -16.35 -8.52 6.11
N THR A 178 -16.22 -9.65 5.40
CA THR A 178 -16.91 -10.90 5.77
C THR A 178 -16.02 -11.85 6.54
N ASP A 179 -14.73 -11.90 6.19
CA ASP A 179 -13.86 -12.98 6.66
C ASP A 179 -12.80 -12.46 7.64
N ALA A 180 -11.94 -11.55 7.17
CA ALA A 180 -10.76 -11.10 7.92
C ALA A 180 -11.04 -9.95 8.91
N HIS A 181 -12.16 -9.23 8.75
CA HIS A 181 -12.52 -8.09 9.57
C HIS A 181 -12.63 -8.43 11.06
N ALA A 182 -13.34 -9.50 11.40
CA ALA A 182 -13.57 -9.88 12.79
C ALA A 182 -12.26 -10.27 13.49
N LEU A 183 -11.38 -11.03 12.82
CA LEU A 183 -10.05 -11.36 13.34
C LEU A 183 -9.22 -10.09 13.60
N ALA A 184 -9.16 -9.20 12.61
CA ALA A 184 -8.44 -7.94 12.73
C ALA A 184 -8.96 -7.08 13.88
N TYR A 185 -10.29 -7.00 14.07
CA TYR A 185 -10.90 -6.31 15.20
C TYR A 185 -10.42 -6.88 16.54
N PHE A 186 -10.42 -8.20 16.68
CA PHE A 186 -10.00 -8.85 17.92
C PHE A 186 -8.49 -8.76 18.19
N GLU A 187 -7.67 -8.63 17.15
CA GLU A 187 -6.22 -8.48 17.30
C GLU A 187 -5.80 -7.03 17.57
N THR A 188 -6.46 -6.06 16.91
CA THR A 188 -6.03 -4.65 16.87
C THR A 188 -6.91 -3.71 17.70
N GLY A 189 -8.12 -4.16 18.04
CA GLY A 189 -9.12 -3.42 18.80
C GLY A 189 -9.81 -2.28 18.03
N ALA A 190 -10.97 -1.85 18.55
CA ALA A 190 -11.80 -0.79 17.96
C ALA A 190 -11.04 0.51 17.66
N LYS A 191 -10.06 0.88 18.50
CA LYS A 191 -9.26 2.11 18.34
C LYS A 191 -8.46 2.16 17.04
N THR A 192 -8.07 1.01 16.50
CA THR A 192 -7.37 0.94 15.20
C THR A 192 -8.34 1.30 14.08
N CYS A 193 -9.56 0.77 14.13
CA CYS A 193 -10.64 1.06 13.19
C CYS A 193 -11.08 2.54 13.28
N ALA A 194 -11.11 3.09 14.50
CA ALA A 194 -11.50 4.48 14.81
C ALA A 194 -10.66 5.55 14.12
N ARG A 195 -9.49 5.18 13.59
CA ARG A 195 -8.61 6.09 12.85
C ARG A 195 -9.23 6.53 11.53
N CYS A 196 -10.16 5.73 10.98
CA CYS A 196 -10.87 6.01 9.73
C CYS A 196 -12.39 5.90 9.89
N HIS A 197 -12.87 4.95 10.69
CA HIS A 197 -14.30 4.74 10.96
C HIS A 197 -14.77 5.59 12.14
N GLN A 198 -15.96 6.17 12.01
CA GLN A 198 -16.54 6.98 13.07
C GLN A 198 -17.11 6.06 14.16
N LEU A 199 -16.55 6.16 15.38
CA LEU A 199 -17.03 5.43 16.57
C LEU A 199 -17.90 6.26 17.52
N GLU A 200 -17.99 7.58 17.30
CA GLU A 200 -18.55 8.48 18.31
C GLU A 200 -19.51 9.50 17.67
N ALA A 201 -20.78 9.33 17.98
CA ALA A 201 -21.50 10.39 18.66
C ALA A 201 -22.41 9.74 19.71
N SER A 202 -22.40 10.29 20.93
CA SER A 202 -23.26 9.84 22.04
C SER A 202 -24.73 9.68 21.66
N ASN A 203 -25.16 10.34 20.58
CA ASN A 203 -26.53 10.42 20.12
C ASN A 203 -26.73 10.06 18.64
N SER A 204 -25.78 9.43 17.94
CA SER A 204 -25.99 8.95 16.57
C SER A 204 -25.44 7.55 16.37
N ARG A 205 -25.92 6.87 15.33
CA ARG A 205 -25.42 5.56 14.92
C ARG A 205 -23.98 5.71 14.45
N ASP A 206 -23.11 4.82 14.90
CA ASP A 206 -21.72 4.76 14.47
C ASP A 206 -21.55 3.82 13.25
N ASP A 207 -20.36 3.80 12.67
CA ASP A 207 -20.07 2.98 11.48
C ASP A 207 -20.16 1.48 11.78
N CYS A 208 -19.87 1.07 13.02
CA CYS A 208 -19.94 -0.32 13.46
C CYS A 208 -21.40 -0.80 13.46
N ASP A 209 -22.29 -0.05 14.12
CA ASP A 209 -23.72 -0.28 14.17
C ASP A 209 -24.35 -0.23 12.79
N GLY A 210 -23.83 0.60 11.89
CA GLY A 210 -24.17 0.66 10.46
C GLY A 210 -24.31 -0.72 9.82
N CYS A 211 -23.36 -1.61 10.10
CA CYS A 211 -23.30 -2.96 9.53
C CYS A 211 -23.69 -4.07 10.53
N HIS A 212 -23.31 -3.96 11.81
CA HIS A 212 -23.56 -5.00 12.81
C HIS A 212 -24.97 -4.98 13.39
N HIS A 213 -25.63 -3.82 13.40
CA HIS A 213 -26.98 -3.64 13.91
C HIS A 213 -27.88 -2.96 12.86
N PRO A 214 -28.08 -3.57 11.67
CA PRO A 214 -28.87 -2.98 10.57
C PRO A 214 -30.29 -2.58 10.98
N GLN A 215 -30.88 -3.31 11.91
CA GLN A 215 -32.20 -3.09 12.50
C GLN A 215 -32.27 -1.91 13.49
N GLY A 216 -31.12 -1.36 13.86
CA GLY A 216 -31.01 -0.17 14.70
C GLY A 216 -31.50 1.08 13.98
N ARG A 217 -31.78 2.12 14.76
CA ARG A 217 -32.12 3.43 14.23
C ARG A 217 -30.89 4.15 13.72
N VAL A 218 -31.03 4.89 12.63
CA VAL A 218 -29.93 5.65 11.99
C VAL A 218 -29.58 6.94 12.72
N ASP A 219 -30.50 7.46 13.52
CA ASP A 219 -30.43 8.80 14.11
C ASP A 219 -30.12 8.79 15.61
N VAL A 220 -29.91 7.62 16.20
CA VAL A 220 -29.52 7.45 17.61
C VAL A 220 -28.50 6.33 17.76
N SER A 221 -27.72 6.36 18.83
CA SER A 221 -26.78 5.29 19.16
C SER A 221 -27.50 3.96 19.42
N TRP A 222 -26.80 2.84 19.23
CA TRP A 222 -27.35 1.51 19.52
C TRP A 222 -27.83 1.37 20.97
N ARG A 223 -27.15 1.99 21.94
CA ARG A 223 -27.60 1.95 23.34
C ARG A 223 -29.04 2.48 23.50
N VAL A 224 -29.44 3.47 22.70
CA VAL A 224 -30.80 4.03 22.71
C VAL A 224 -31.76 3.18 21.87
N ALA A 225 -31.32 2.63 20.73
CA ALA A 225 -32.16 1.86 19.82
C ALA A 225 -32.43 0.42 20.28
N HIS A 226 -31.43 -0.24 20.89
CA HIS A 226 -31.45 -1.68 21.15
C HIS A 226 -32.62 -2.15 22.03
N PRO A 227 -33.13 -1.41 23.04
CA PRO A 227 -34.19 -1.95 23.89
C PRO A 227 -35.47 -2.22 23.09
N LYS A 228 -35.81 -1.33 22.15
CA LYS A 228 -36.99 -1.51 21.29
C LYS A 228 -36.78 -2.65 20.30
N VAL A 229 -35.57 -2.79 19.77
CA VAL A 229 -35.22 -3.91 18.89
C VAL A 229 -35.36 -5.23 19.63
N VAL A 230 -34.73 -5.38 20.79
CA VAL A 230 -34.78 -6.60 21.62
C VAL A 230 -36.22 -6.96 22.01
N GLN A 231 -37.05 -5.97 22.36
CA GLN A 231 -38.48 -6.20 22.63
C GLN A 231 -39.25 -6.77 21.43
N THR A 232 -38.82 -6.44 20.21
CA THR A 232 -39.53 -6.80 18.98
C THR A 232 -39.01 -8.11 18.39
N VAL A 233 -37.69 -8.32 18.37
CA VAL A 233 -37.05 -9.49 17.74
C VAL A 233 -36.73 -10.61 18.74
N GLY A 234 -36.69 -10.30 20.03
CA GLY A 234 -36.25 -11.21 21.09
C GLY A 234 -34.72 -11.37 21.14
N GLY A 235 -34.19 -11.77 22.30
CA GLY A 235 -32.74 -11.94 22.50
C GLY A 235 -32.16 -13.18 21.80
N SER A 236 -32.97 -14.18 21.46
CA SER A 236 -32.50 -15.43 20.86
C SER A 236 -31.82 -15.24 19.50
N ALA A 237 -32.32 -14.30 18.69
CA ALA A 237 -31.70 -13.95 17.41
C ALA A 237 -30.29 -13.36 17.59
N CYS A 238 -30.07 -12.62 18.67
CA CYS A 238 -28.77 -12.03 18.99
C CYS A 238 -27.72 -13.09 19.35
N PHE A 239 -28.16 -14.23 19.92
CA PHE A 239 -27.26 -15.32 20.33
C PHE A 239 -26.68 -16.12 19.17
N ALA A 240 -27.06 -15.82 17.93
CA ALA A 240 -26.36 -16.33 16.76
C ALA A 240 -24.90 -15.82 16.73
N CYS A 241 -24.70 -14.56 17.11
CA CYS A 241 -23.42 -13.85 17.03
C CYS A 241 -22.81 -13.56 18.42
N HIS A 242 -23.63 -13.23 19.41
CA HIS A 242 -23.17 -12.85 20.75
C HIS A 242 -23.40 -13.94 21.79
N GLU A 243 -22.45 -14.12 22.71
CA GLU A 243 -22.63 -14.97 23.88
C GLU A 243 -23.55 -14.29 24.91
N PRO A 244 -24.39 -15.05 25.64
CA PRO A 244 -25.27 -14.49 26.67
C PRO A 244 -24.53 -13.67 27.75
N ALA A 245 -23.26 -13.99 27.98
CA ALA A 245 -22.40 -13.26 28.90
C ALA A 245 -22.21 -11.77 28.52
N THR A 246 -22.26 -11.44 27.23
CA THR A 246 -22.11 -10.07 26.71
C THR A 246 -23.27 -9.19 27.22
N CYS A 247 -24.51 -9.69 27.16
CA CYS A 247 -25.68 -8.99 27.69
C CYS A 247 -25.59 -8.81 29.22
N VAL A 248 -25.30 -9.90 29.93
CA VAL A 248 -25.24 -9.90 31.40
C VAL A 248 -24.20 -8.90 31.90
N ARG A 249 -23.00 -8.89 31.31
CA ARG A 249 -21.93 -7.99 31.73
C ARG A 249 -22.32 -6.53 31.51
N CYS A 250 -22.77 -6.15 30.32
CA CYS A 250 -23.15 -4.76 30.05
C CYS A 250 -24.30 -4.31 30.98
N HIS A 251 -25.31 -5.14 31.24
CA HIS A 251 -26.41 -4.78 32.13
C HIS A 251 -26.05 -4.78 33.63
N THR A 252 -24.94 -5.40 34.03
CA THR A 252 -24.50 -5.44 35.43
C THR A 252 -23.35 -4.48 35.73
N THR A 253 -22.49 -4.18 34.76
CA THR A 253 -21.30 -3.33 34.93
C THR A 253 -21.30 -2.08 34.05
N GLY A 254 -22.14 -2.03 33.01
CA GLY A 254 -22.12 -0.96 32.01
C GLY A 254 -20.98 -1.07 30.99
N GLU A 255 -20.15 -2.11 31.08
CA GLU A 255 -19.00 -2.32 30.19
C GLU A 255 -19.35 -3.30 29.07
N GLU A 256 -19.06 -2.89 27.83
CA GLU A 256 -19.06 -3.79 26.69
C GLU A 256 -17.80 -4.65 26.69
N ASN A 257 -17.96 -5.98 26.57
CA ASN A 257 -16.87 -6.92 26.47
C ASN A 257 -17.26 -8.06 25.54
N LEU A 258 -16.53 -8.20 24.43
CA LEU A 258 -16.78 -9.17 23.38
C LEU A 258 -15.82 -10.38 23.43
N GLU A 259 -15.12 -10.63 24.55
CA GLU A 259 -14.14 -11.73 24.63
C GLU A 259 -14.82 -13.12 24.53
N ALA A 260 -16.03 -13.23 25.06
CA ALA A 260 -16.84 -14.44 24.91
C ALA A 260 -17.23 -14.66 23.43
N ASP A 261 -17.61 -13.58 22.74
CA ASP A 261 -17.96 -13.58 21.32
C ASP A 261 -16.73 -13.94 20.46
N ARG A 262 -15.55 -13.41 20.82
CA ARG A 262 -14.26 -13.76 20.22
C ARG A 262 -14.00 -15.26 20.30
N SER A 263 -14.19 -15.84 21.48
CA SER A 263 -13.96 -17.27 21.70
C SER A 263 -14.90 -18.14 20.84
N ARG A 264 -16.17 -17.74 20.74
CA ARG A 264 -17.16 -18.39 19.86
C ARG A 264 -16.78 -18.27 18.38
N TYR A 265 -16.38 -17.08 17.94
CA TYR A 265 -15.95 -16.83 16.57
C TYR A 265 -14.71 -17.69 16.21
N LEU A 266 -13.67 -17.68 17.04
CA LEU A 266 -12.46 -18.49 16.84
C LEU A 266 -12.68 -20.00 16.97
N GLY A 267 -13.76 -20.44 17.61
CA GLY A 267 -14.15 -21.85 17.68
C GLY A 267 -14.91 -22.33 16.45
N SER A 268 -15.62 -21.43 15.76
CA SER A 268 -16.44 -21.74 14.57
C SER A 268 -15.68 -21.56 13.24
N HIS A 269 -14.54 -20.87 13.26
CA HIS A 269 -13.72 -20.57 12.08
C HIS A 269 -12.34 -21.29 12.12
N ARG A 270 -12.26 -22.42 12.83
CA ARG A 270 -11.09 -23.32 12.86
C ARG A 270 -11.20 -24.47 11.88
#